data_AF-A0A1C6YPP9-F1
#
_entry.id   AF-A0A1C6YPP9-F1
#
_cell.length_a   1.000
_cell.length_b   1.000
_cell.length_c   1.000
_cell.angle_alpha   90.00
_cell.angle_beta   90.00
_cell.angle_gamma   90.00
#
_symmetry.space_group_name_H-M   'P 1'
#
loop_
_entity.id
_entity.type
_entity.pdbx_description
1 polymer ?
#
loop_
_entity_poly.entity_id
_entity_poly.type
_entity_poly.pdbx_seq_one_letter_code
_entity_poly.pdbx_strand_id
1 'polypeptide(L)'
;MDAYVEKKQVDEDYLLSIRKNETTNILEKNQPNNFSNDTTQSISLVHPKSVNNKNSDDKKIGKGNKDNNNFIINDLEKQTNQISINILNILKASNIPDRDILKRTSNRFAKAFLYLTEGYNMNVKNIIKKSIYKRKYKNNSLIKIKDIHVYSLCKHHLLPFEGLCDIEYNPDKYIMGLSKFSRVTDIYARRLQLQEDLTNDICNALKKYLKPLYIKVTIKAKHLCINMRGVKEHDAMTVTHASYVSKQGTNCFKEHINSSENEIPKLDTPEQALS
;
A
#
# COMPACT_ATOMS: atom_id res chain seq x y z
N MET A 1 24.37 -37.96 16.46
CA MET A 1 24.51 -37.56 17.88
C MET A 1 23.88 -36.19 17.98
N ASP A 2 22.58 -36.17 18.18
CA ASP A 2 21.74 -34.97 18.23
C ASP A 2 21.99 -34.21 19.53
N ALA A 3 22.20 -32.90 19.46
CA ALA A 3 22.28 -32.03 20.63
C ALA A 3 21.18 -30.97 20.56
N TYR A 4 20.14 -31.25 21.34
CA TYR A 4 19.11 -30.34 21.85
C TYR A 4 19.72 -29.11 22.55
N VAL A 5 19.17 -27.91 22.30
CA VAL A 5 19.16 -26.81 23.29
C VAL A 5 17.82 -26.04 23.23
N GLU A 6 17.01 -26.32 24.25
CA GLU A 6 15.94 -25.59 24.95
C GLU A 6 15.22 -24.38 24.33
N LYS A 7 13.90 -24.52 24.20
CA LYS A 7 12.92 -23.41 24.19
C LYS A 7 12.75 -22.88 25.62
N LYS A 8 13.06 -21.61 25.86
CA LYS A 8 12.64 -20.90 27.09
C LYS A 8 11.13 -20.68 27.06
N GLN A 9 10.42 -21.34 27.97
CA GLN A 9 9.01 -21.10 28.27
C GLN A 9 8.94 -19.82 29.13
N VAL A 10 8.20 -18.81 28.67
CA VAL A 10 8.04 -17.54 29.38
C VAL A 10 7.08 -17.75 30.55
N ASP A 11 7.50 -17.32 31.74
CA ASP A 11 6.77 -17.45 33.00
C ASP A 11 5.48 -16.61 33.00
N GLU A 12 4.32 -17.28 33.19
CA GLU A 12 3.00 -16.64 33.20
C GLU A 12 2.84 -15.65 34.37
N ASP A 13 3.51 -15.90 35.49
CA ASP A 13 3.44 -15.03 36.67
C ASP A 13 4.09 -13.66 36.41
N TYR A 14 5.13 -13.64 35.57
CA TYR A 14 5.76 -12.40 35.11
C TYR A 14 4.79 -11.56 34.24
N LEU A 15 4.04 -12.20 33.33
CA LEU A 15 3.06 -11.50 32.48
C LEU A 15 1.85 -11.00 33.29
N LEU A 16 1.44 -11.72 34.33
CA LEU A 16 0.40 -11.30 35.27
C LEU A 16 0.81 -10.08 36.11
N SER A 17 2.10 -9.95 36.44
CA SER A 17 2.63 -8.80 37.19
C SER A 17 2.58 -7.49 36.38
N ILE A 18 2.80 -7.57 35.06
CA ILE A 18 2.72 -6.40 34.16
C ILE A 18 1.28 -5.90 34.02
N ARG A 19 0.30 -6.82 33.87
CA ARG A 19 -1.12 -6.45 33.73
C ARG A 19 -1.73 -5.79 34.97
N LYS A 20 -1.27 -6.17 36.18
CA LYS A 20 -1.75 -5.54 37.43
C LYS A 20 -1.20 -4.13 37.64
N ASN A 21 0.01 -3.84 37.18
CA ASN A 21 0.61 -2.51 37.29
C ASN A 21 0.08 -1.50 36.25
N GLU A 22 -0.45 -1.99 35.12
CA GLU A 22 -1.13 -1.13 34.14
C GLU A 22 -2.54 -0.73 34.59
N THR A 23 -3.25 -1.59 35.32
CA THR A 23 -4.62 -1.31 35.78
C THR A 23 -4.68 -0.31 36.94
N THR A 24 -3.67 -0.27 37.81
CA THR A 24 -3.59 0.73 38.90
C THR A 24 -3.22 2.12 38.41
N ASN A 25 -2.39 2.25 37.35
CA ASN A 25 -1.97 3.56 36.83
C ASN A 25 -3.04 4.29 35.98
N ILE A 26 -4.07 3.59 35.50
CA ILE A 26 -5.12 4.18 34.65
C ILE A 26 -6.18 4.93 35.48
N LEU A 27 -6.32 4.63 36.78
CA LEU A 27 -7.35 5.22 37.64
C LEU A 27 -6.94 6.57 38.27
N GLU A 28 -5.65 6.94 38.30
CA GLU A 28 -5.18 8.13 39.05
C GLU A 28 -4.91 9.40 38.21
N LYS A 29 -5.05 9.41 36.88
CA LYS A 29 -4.61 10.56 36.04
C LYS A 29 -5.66 11.25 35.17
N ASN A 30 -6.94 11.20 35.54
CA ASN A 30 -7.97 12.02 34.90
C ASN A 30 -8.27 13.31 35.69
N GLN A 31 -7.56 14.40 35.37
CA GLN A 31 -8.05 15.77 35.56
C GLN A 31 -7.82 16.59 34.28
N PRO A 32 -8.79 17.41 33.83
CA PRO A 32 -8.72 18.11 32.56
C PRO A 32 -7.96 19.43 32.71
N ASN A 33 -6.90 19.63 31.91
CA ASN A 33 -6.25 20.94 31.76
C ASN A 33 -6.78 21.66 30.51
N ASN A 34 -7.39 22.82 30.76
CA ASN A 34 -7.86 23.79 29.77
C ASN A 34 -6.71 24.30 28.90
N PHE A 35 -6.83 24.16 27.58
CA PHE A 35 -6.06 24.94 26.63
C PHE A 35 -7.00 25.78 25.76
N SER A 36 -6.72 27.07 25.79
CA SER A 36 -7.44 28.16 25.17
C SER A 36 -7.53 28.04 23.64
N ASN A 37 -8.72 28.36 23.13
CA ASN A 37 -8.98 28.64 21.73
C ASN A 37 -8.24 29.91 21.35
N ASP A 38 -7.35 29.86 20.35
CA ASP A 38 -7.21 31.00 19.45
C ASP A 38 -6.56 30.66 18.10
N THR A 39 -7.13 31.32 17.09
CA THR A 39 -6.71 31.44 15.69
C THR A 39 -6.89 30.24 14.75
N THR A 40 -8.10 30.17 14.22
CA THR A 40 -8.47 29.59 12.92
C THR A 40 -7.66 30.21 11.77
N GLN A 41 -6.84 29.38 11.11
CA GLN A 41 -6.54 29.57 9.69
C GLN A 41 -6.88 28.27 8.96
N SER A 42 -8.01 28.30 8.26
CA SER A 42 -8.53 27.24 7.41
C SER A 42 -7.62 27.01 6.21
N ILE A 43 -6.65 26.10 6.36
CA ILE A 43 -5.91 25.56 5.22
C ILE A 43 -6.76 24.45 4.62
N SER A 44 -7.39 24.76 3.49
CA SER A 44 -8.15 23.84 2.66
C SER A 44 -7.25 22.71 2.17
N LEU A 45 -7.53 21.49 2.64
CA LEU A 45 -7.00 20.25 2.07
C LEU A 45 -7.60 20.05 0.67
N VAL A 46 -6.96 20.63 -0.35
CA VAL A 46 -7.31 20.38 -1.75
C VAL A 46 -6.96 18.93 -2.07
N HIS A 47 -7.99 18.07 -2.12
CA HIS A 47 -7.89 16.77 -2.77
C HIS A 47 -7.59 16.98 -4.26
N PRO A 48 -6.73 16.17 -4.90
CA PRO A 48 -6.63 16.17 -6.35
C PRO A 48 -8.00 15.83 -6.95
N LYS A 49 -8.58 16.82 -7.63
CA LYS A 49 -9.92 16.79 -8.21
C LYS A 49 -10.10 15.53 -9.04
N SER A 50 -11.23 14.84 -8.84
CA SER A 50 -11.78 13.94 -9.85
C SER A 50 -11.91 14.72 -11.15
N VAL A 51 -11.25 14.24 -12.21
CA VAL A 51 -11.37 14.81 -13.56
C VAL A 51 -12.84 14.70 -13.98
N ASN A 52 -13.54 15.84 -13.96
CA ASN A 52 -14.86 16.01 -14.57
C ASN A 52 -14.67 16.29 -16.05
N ASN A 53 -14.99 15.31 -16.90
CA ASN A 53 -15.33 15.58 -18.29
C ASN A 53 -16.70 16.26 -18.30
N LYS A 54 -16.75 17.54 -18.70
CA LYS A 54 -17.99 18.22 -19.05
C LYS A 54 -18.42 17.71 -20.42
N ASN A 55 -19.61 17.11 -20.51
CA ASN A 55 -20.52 17.30 -21.62
C ASN A 55 -21.91 17.51 -21.01
N SER A 56 -22.58 18.53 -21.54
CA SER A 56 -23.88 19.06 -21.18
C SER A 56 -24.99 18.02 -21.39
N ASP A 57 -25.82 17.81 -20.38
CA ASP A 57 -27.26 18.12 -20.41
C ASP A 57 -28.01 17.44 -19.25
N ASP A 58 -29.01 18.16 -18.78
CA ASP A 58 -30.08 17.80 -17.84
C ASP A 58 -29.86 17.80 -16.31
N LYS A 59 -30.53 18.80 -15.72
CA LYS A 59 -30.88 18.98 -14.32
C LYS A 59 -31.66 17.77 -13.79
N LYS A 60 -31.20 17.20 -12.66
CA LYS A 60 -32.06 16.84 -11.52
C LYS A 60 -31.21 16.79 -10.24
N ILE A 61 -31.51 17.73 -9.35
CA ILE A 61 -30.84 17.96 -8.07
C ILE A 61 -31.29 16.87 -7.07
N GLY A 62 -30.38 15.99 -6.68
CA GLY A 62 -30.57 15.06 -5.57
C GLY A 62 -30.08 15.66 -4.24
N LYS A 63 -31.01 15.93 -3.32
CA LYS A 63 -30.80 16.57 -2.00
C LYS A 63 -30.25 15.62 -0.91
N GLY A 64 -29.53 14.55 -1.27
CA GLY A 64 -29.18 13.44 -0.36
C GLY A 64 -27.69 13.28 0.02
N ASN A 65 -26.81 14.24 -0.28
CA ASN A 65 -25.35 14.03 -0.22
C ASN A 65 -24.57 14.90 0.78
N LYS A 66 -25.21 15.83 1.51
CA LYS A 66 -24.50 16.70 2.46
C LYS A 66 -24.24 16.01 3.81
N ASP A 67 -25.20 15.25 4.31
CA ASP A 67 -25.13 14.67 5.66
C ASP A 67 -24.10 13.54 5.76
N ASN A 68 -24.01 12.70 4.73
CA ASN A 68 -22.98 11.65 4.64
C ASN A 68 -21.56 12.21 4.52
N ASN A 69 -21.38 13.30 3.75
CA ASN A 69 -20.07 13.94 3.62
C ASN A 69 -19.63 14.57 4.94
N ASN A 70 -20.54 15.24 5.66
CA ASN A 70 -20.23 15.79 6.98
C ASN A 70 -19.88 14.70 7.99
N PHE A 71 -20.57 13.56 7.96
CA PHE A 71 -20.26 12.43 8.84
C PHE A 71 -18.86 11.84 8.56
N ILE A 72 -18.50 11.62 7.29
CA ILE A 72 -17.18 11.10 6.90
C ILE A 72 -16.06 12.07 7.29
N ILE A 73 -16.27 13.38 7.09
CA ILE A 73 -15.30 14.41 7.45
C ILE A 73 -15.07 14.42 8.97
N ASN A 74 -16.15 14.36 9.76
CA ASN A 74 -16.06 14.33 11.22
C ASN A 74 -15.34 13.08 11.73
N ASP A 75 -15.55 11.92 11.10
CA ASP A 75 -14.86 10.69 11.49
C ASP A 75 -13.36 10.73 11.18
N LEU A 76 -12.98 11.23 10.00
CA LEU A 76 -11.57 11.38 9.62
C LEU A 76 -10.83 12.39 10.51
N GLU A 77 -11.49 13.48 10.88
CA GLU A 77 -10.92 14.47 11.81
C GLU A 77 -10.70 13.85 13.19
N LYS A 78 -11.69 13.09 13.69
CA LYS A 78 -11.57 12.35 14.95
C LYS A 78 -10.40 11.36 14.92
N GLN A 79 -10.28 10.55 13.87
CA GLN A 79 -9.16 9.62 13.67
C GLN A 79 -7.81 10.36 13.64
N THR A 80 -7.75 11.47 12.89
CA THR A 80 -6.54 12.29 12.78
C THR A 80 -6.10 12.82 14.14
N ASN A 81 -7.05 13.32 14.94
CA ASN A 81 -6.76 13.85 16.27
C ASN A 81 -6.27 12.74 17.22
N GLN A 82 -6.92 11.57 17.21
CA GLN A 82 -6.51 10.44 18.03
C GLN A 82 -5.09 9.95 17.68
N ILE A 83 -4.80 9.75 16.40
CA ILE A 83 -3.45 9.33 15.95
C ILE A 83 -2.42 10.41 16.30
N SER A 84 -2.75 11.69 16.11
CA SER A 84 -1.85 12.81 16.44
C SER A 84 -1.47 12.82 17.93
N ILE A 85 -2.42 12.58 18.83
CA ILE A 85 -2.14 12.49 20.27
C ILE A 85 -1.19 11.32 20.55
N ASN A 86 -1.47 10.14 19.97
CA ASN A 86 -0.64 8.96 20.17
C ASN A 86 0.81 9.16 19.67
N ILE A 87 0.97 9.82 18.52
CA ILE A 87 2.30 10.12 17.98
C ILE A 87 3.05 11.13 18.84
N LEU A 88 2.36 12.16 19.36
CA LEU A 88 2.98 13.07 20.32
C LEU A 88 3.45 12.32 21.57
N ASN A 89 2.66 11.38 22.08
CA ASN A 89 3.03 10.57 23.24
C ASN A 89 4.26 9.70 22.96
N ILE A 90 4.35 9.09 21.77
CA ILE A 90 5.54 8.33 21.35
C ILE A 90 6.78 9.23 21.29
N LEU A 91 6.68 10.43 20.70
CA LEU A 91 7.81 11.37 20.62
C LEU A 91 8.31 11.78 22.00
N LYS A 92 7.38 12.09 22.92
CA LYS A 92 7.71 12.41 24.32
C LYS A 92 8.34 11.23 25.06
N ALA A 93 7.76 10.03 24.92
CA ALA A 93 8.29 8.80 25.53
C ALA A 93 9.67 8.40 24.98
N SER A 94 10.04 8.89 23.79
CA SER A 94 11.35 8.67 23.17
C SER A 94 12.44 9.62 23.71
N ASN A 95 12.13 10.44 24.73
CA ASN A 95 13.05 11.42 25.33
C ASN A 95 13.62 12.44 24.32
N ILE A 96 12.85 12.75 23.26
CA ILE A 96 13.21 13.79 22.29
C ILE A 96 12.97 15.17 22.95
N PRO A 97 13.93 16.11 22.91
CA PRO A 97 13.75 17.44 23.47
C PRO A 97 12.56 18.18 22.82
N ASP A 98 11.75 18.89 23.62
CA ASP A 98 10.58 19.61 23.10
C ASP A 98 10.93 20.62 21.99
N ARG A 99 12.12 21.23 22.03
CA ARG A 99 12.63 22.12 20.98
C ARG A 99 12.77 21.44 19.61
N ASP A 100 12.99 20.13 19.59
CA ASP A 100 13.17 19.34 18.36
C ASP A 100 11.83 18.77 17.85
N ILE A 101 10.76 18.84 18.66
CA ILE A 101 9.41 18.41 18.28
C ILE A 101 8.65 19.60 17.66
N LEU A 102 8.59 19.64 16.33
CA LEU A 102 7.83 20.69 15.65
C LEU A 102 6.33 20.60 15.97
N LYS A 103 5.71 21.74 16.27
CA LYS A 103 4.29 21.89 16.70
C LYS A 103 3.28 21.09 15.87
N ARG A 104 3.49 20.92 14.57
CA ARG A 104 2.55 20.26 13.64
C ARG A 104 2.97 18.84 13.22
N THR A 105 4.07 18.30 13.74
CA THR A 105 4.60 17.00 13.28
C THR A 105 3.61 15.86 13.52
N SER A 106 3.02 15.74 14.71
CA SER A 106 2.10 14.63 14.99
C SER A 106 0.83 14.69 14.14
N ASN A 107 0.30 15.89 13.86
CA ASN A 107 -0.85 16.06 12.96
C ASN A 107 -0.49 15.73 11.50
N ARG A 108 0.70 16.15 11.04
CA ARG A 108 1.19 15.80 9.70
C ARG A 108 1.39 14.30 9.55
N PHE A 109 1.97 13.65 10.57
CA PHE A 109 2.12 12.21 10.59
C PHE A 109 0.77 11.50 10.51
N ALA A 110 -0.20 11.90 11.34
CA ALA A 110 -1.53 11.30 11.36
C ALA A 110 -2.19 11.32 9.96
N LYS A 111 -2.15 12.48 9.28
CA LYS A 111 -2.67 12.64 7.92
C LYS A 111 -1.91 11.78 6.91
N ALA A 112 -0.58 11.75 6.99
CA ALA A 112 0.24 10.93 6.10
C ALA A 112 -0.03 9.43 6.30
N PHE A 113 -0.16 8.98 7.55
CA PHE A 113 -0.45 7.58 7.87
C PHE A 113 -1.83 7.15 7.37
N LEU A 114 -2.85 7.98 7.54
CA LEU A 114 -4.20 7.73 6.99
C LEU A 114 -4.19 7.65 5.46
N TYR A 115 -3.43 8.54 4.79
CA TYR A 115 -3.24 8.45 3.33
C TYR A 115 -2.54 7.15 2.91
N LEU A 116 -1.46 6.77 3.59
CA LEU A 116 -0.72 5.54 3.32
C LEU A 116 -1.50 4.25 3.63
N THR A 117 -2.64 4.36 4.31
CA THR A 117 -3.52 3.24 4.66
C THR A 117 -4.93 3.35 4.08
N GLU A 118 -5.19 4.34 3.21
CA GLU A 118 -6.54 4.58 2.67
C GLU A 118 -7.05 3.41 1.80
N GLY A 119 -6.16 2.54 1.34
CA GLY A 119 -6.46 1.38 0.52
C GLY A 119 -7.38 0.35 1.21
N TYR A 120 -7.48 0.37 2.55
CA TYR A 120 -8.47 -0.42 3.29
C TYR A 120 -9.91 0.04 3.01
N ASN A 121 -10.12 1.32 2.75
CA ASN A 121 -11.43 1.93 2.53
C ASN A 121 -11.83 1.97 1.05
N MET A 122 -10.96 1.49 0.16
CA MET A 122 -11.17 1.50 -1.28
C MET A 122 -11.70 0.17 -1.80
N ASN A 123 -12.64 0.25 -2.75
CA ASN A 123 -13.22 -0.94 -3.37
C ASN A 123 -12.67 -1.17 -4.79
N VAL A 124 -11.75 -2.14 -4.91
CA VAL A 124 -11.13 -2.56 -6.18
C VAL A 124 -12.16 -2.93 -7.25
N LYS A 125 -13.24 -3.61 -6.87
CA LYS A 125 -14.32 -4.03 -7.79
C LYS A 125 -14.91 -2.82 -8.53
N ASN A 126 -15.12 -1.72 -7.83
CA ASN A 126 -15.74 -0.53 -8.40
C ASN A 126 -14.82 0.18 -9.39
N ILE A 127 -13.51 0.17 -9.13
CA ILE A 127 -12.51 0.73 -10.06
C ILE A 127 -12.44 -0.10 -11.33
N ILE A 128 -12.34 -1.42 -11.18
CA ILE A 128 -12.15 -2.31 -12.33
C ILE A 128 -13.41 -2.40 -13.20
N LYS A 129 -14.60 -2.60 -12.59
CA LYS A 129 -15.85 -2.77 -13.34
C LYS A 129 -16.19 -1.59 -14.25
N LYS A 130 -15.83 -0.37 -13.86
CA LYS A 130 -16.09 0.85 -14.65
C LYS A 130 -15.16 0.99 -15.87
N SER A 131 -14.19 0.11 -16.04
CA SER A 131 -13.13 0.28 -17.04
C SER A 131 -12.69 -1.03 -17.70
N ILE A 132 -13.56 -2.05 -17.66
CA ILE A 132 -13.41 -3.27 -18.46
C ILE A 132 -14.16 -3.10 -19.78
N TYR A 133 -13.49 -3.46 -20.87
CA TYR A 133 -14.03 -3.43 -22.22
C TYR A 133 -13.94 -4.81 -22.85
N LYS A 134 -15.01 -5.22 -23.55
CA LYS A 134 -14.98 -6.43 -24.37
C LYS A 134 -14.22 -6.13 -25.66
N ARG A 135 -13.28 -7.01 -26.00
CA ARG A 135 -12.50 -6.90 -27.25
C ARG A 135 -13.38 -7.11 -28.47
N LYS A 136 -13.12 -6.34 -29.53
CA LYS A 136 -13.78 -6.50 -30.85
C LYS A 136 -13.08 -7.56 -31.73
N TYR A 137 -11.77 -7.72 -31.59
CA TYR A 137 -10.97 -8.63 -32.40
C TYR A 137 -10.19 -9.62 -31.53
N LYS A 138 -10.08 -10.86 -32.00
CA LYS A 138 -9.24 -11.90 -31.41
C LYS A 138 -7.83 -11.79 -31.99
N ASN A 139 -6.87 -11.49 -31.14
CA ASN A 139 -5.44 -11.59 -31.37
C ASN A 139 -4.78 -12.10 -30.08
N ASN A 140 -3.61 -12.72 -30.20
CA ASN A 140 -2.89 -13.31 -29.07
C ASN A 140 -1.83 -12.33 -28.52
N SER A 141 -2.08 -11.03 -28.64
CA SER A 141 -1.11 -10.01 -28.23
C SER A 141 -1.01 -9.93 -26.72
N LEU A 142 0.19 -10.18 -26.21
CA LEU A 142 0.58 -9.95 -24.84
C LEU A 142 0.61 -8.44 -24.53
N ILE A 143 0.05 -8.05 -23.38
CA ILE A 143 0.08 -6.66 -22.91
C ILE A 143 0.95 -6.60 -21.66
N LYS A 144 1.93 -5.69 -21.67
CA LYS A 144 2.86 -5.47 -20.55
C LYS A 144 2.80 -4.00 -20.12
N ILE A 145 2.58 -3.78 -18.83
CA ILE A 145 2.66 -2.49 -18.16
C ILE A 145 3.84 -2.60 -17.21
N LYS A 146 4.90 -1.84 -17.48
CA LYS A 146 6.12 -1.83 -16.66
C LYS A 146 6.19 -0.60 -15.77
N ASP A 147 7.03 -0.70 -14.75
CA ASP A 147 7.50 0.43 -13.94
C ASP A 147 6.37 1.18 -13.22
N ILE A 148 5.35 0.46 -12.76
CA ILE A 148 4.34 1.03 -11.87
C ILE A 148 4.98 1.25 -10.50
N HIS A 149 5.18 2.50 -10.10
CA HIS A 149 5.70 2.80 -8.77
C HIS A 149 4.81 2.24 -7.66
N VAL A 150 5.46 1.60 -6.68
CA VAL A 150 4.85 1.06 -5.47
C VAL A 150 5.49 1.73 -4.27
N TYR A 151 4.64 2.28 -3.40
CA TYR A 151 5.01 2.71 -2.06
C TYR A 151 4.05 2.04 -1.08
N SER A 152 4.58 1.40 -0.05
CA SER A 152 3.76 0.69 0.93
C SER A 152 4.44 0.68 2.30
N LEU A 153 3.72 0.25 3.33
CA LEU A 153 4.23 0.14 4.69
C LEU A 153 4.39 -1.34 5.06
N CYS A 154 5.58 -1.71 5.52
CA CYS A 154 5.83 -3.05 6.03
C CYS A 154 4.98 -3.28 7.29
N LYS A 155 4.13 -4.32 7.29
CA LYS A 155 3.25 -4.61 8.43
C LYS A 155 3.99 -4.91 9.74
N HIS A 156 5.26 -5.33 9.66
CA HIS A 156 6.06 -5.68 10.85
C HIS A 156 6.60 -4.47 11.61
N HIS A 157 6.97 -3.41 10.90
CA HIS A 157 7.73 -2.30 11.48
C HIS A 157 7.13 -0.93 11.19
N LEU A 158 6.06 -0.86 10.38
CA LEU A 158 5.46 0.38 9.87
C LEU A 158 6.47 1.27 9.13
N LEU A 159 7.58 0.69 8.68
CA LEU A 159 8.57 1.35 7.84
C LEU A 159 8.23 1.14 6.36
N PRO A 160 8.46 2.14 5.50
CA PRO A 160 8.20 2.01 4.09
C PRO A 160 9.00 0.91 3.40
N PHE A 161 8.40 0.32 2.38
CA PHE A 161 9.13 -0.30 1.27
C PHE A 161 8.64 0.32 -0.04
N GLU A 162 9.57 0.48 -0.98
CA GLU A 162 9.33 1.16 -2.25
C GLU A 162 9.95 0.41 -3.41
N GLY A 163 9.31 0.47 -4.58
CA GLY A 163 9.77 -0.30 -5.72
C GLY A 163 8.93 -0.11 -6.97
N LEU A 164 9.07 -1.07 -7.88
CA LEU A 164 8.40 -1.10 -9.17
C LEU A 164 7.57 -2.39 -9.29
N CYS A 165 6.39 -2.26 -9.88
CA CYS A 165 5.47 -3.33 -10.20
C CYS A 165 5.31 -3.43 -11.71
N ASP A 166 5.58 -4.62 -12.24
CA ASP A 166 5.34 -4.97 -13.63
C ASP A 166 4.14 -5.90 -13.70
N ILE A 167 3.23 -5.63 -14.63
CA ILE A 167 2.03 -6.42 -14.88
C ILE A 167 2.00 -6.83 -16.35
N GLU A 168 2.04 -8.12 -16.58
CA GLU A 168 1.98 -8.74 -17.90
C GLU A 168 0.75 -9.63 -17.97
N TYR A 169 -0.05 -9.52 -19.03
CA TYR A 169 -1.20 -10.39 -19.20
C TYR A 169 -1.55 -10.65 -20.67
N ASN A 170 -2.05 -11.85 -20.96
CA ASN A 170 -2.64 -12.21 -22.24
C ASN A 170 -4.18 -12.18 -22.13
N PRO A 171 -4.86 -11.22 -22.78
CA PRO A 171 -6.31 -11.09 -22.67
C PRO A 171 -7.06 -12.27 -23.32
N ASP A 172 -8.14 -12.74 -22.69
CA ASP A 172 -9.17 -13.56 -23.38
C ASP A 172 -10.17 -12.61 -24.07
N LYS A 173 -11.26 -12.27 -23.37
CA LYS A 173 -12.36 -11.45 -23.91
C LYS A 173 -12.30 -9.98 -23.48
N TYR A 174 -11.57 -9.68 -22.42
CA TYR A 174 -11.63 -8.39 -21.73
C TYR A 174 -10.27 -7.71 -21.67
N ILE A 175 -10.28 -6.39 -21.87
CA ILE A 175 -9.15 -5.50 -21.62
C ILE A 175 -9.56 -4.42 -20.62
N MET A 176 -8.58 -3.75 -20.02
CA MET A 176 -8.81 -2.67 -19.07
C MET A 176 -8.04 -1.41 -19.49
N GLY A 177 -8.60 -0.24 -19.21
CA GLY A 177 -7.87 1.02 -19.42
C GLY A 177 -6.55 1.04 -18.64
N LEU A 178 -5.45 1.40 -19.29
CA LEU A 178 -4.09 1.28 -18.75
C LEU A 178 -3.91 1.96 -17.38
N SER A 179 -4.51 3.13 -17.20
CA SER A 179 -4.44 3.89 -15.93
C SER A 179 -5.11 3.21 -14.73
N LYS A 180 -5.79 2.07 -14.92
CA LYS A 180 -6.41 1.31 -13.83
C LYS A 180 -5.48 0.28 -13.21
N PHE A 181 -4.44 -0.17 -13.93
CA PHE A 181 -3.44 -1.07 -13.35
C PHE A 181 -2.70 -0.41 -12.19
N SER A 182 -2.27 0.85 -12.36
CA SER A 182 -1.66 1.64 -11.28
C SER A 182 -2.63 1.85 -10.12
N ARG A 183 -3.92 2.13 -10.40
CA ARG A 183 -4.93 2.33 -9.34
C ARG A 183 -5.23 1.06 -8.54
N VAL A 184 -5.27 -0.10 -9.20
CA VAL A 184 -5.42 -1.38 -8.51
C VAL A 184 -4.21 -1.63 -7.62
N THR A 185 -3.01 -1.38 -8.15
CA THR A 185 -1.75 -1.48 -7.39
C THR A 185 -1.76 -0.57 -6.16
N ASP A 186 -2.12 0.71 -6.31
CA ASP A 186 -2.24 1.69 -5.22
C ASP A 186 -3.19 1.24 -4.11
N ILE A 187 -4.37 0.67 -4.45
CA ILE A 187 -5.34 0.23 -3.44
C ILE A 187 -4.74 -0.83 -2.51
N TYR A 188 -3.97 -1.77 -3.07
CA TYR A 188 -3.33 -2.79 -2.26
C TYR A 188 -2.07 -2.26 -1.58
N ALA A 189 -1.27 -1.42 -2.26
CA ALA A 189 -0.04 -0.86 -1.72
C ALA A 189 -0.29 0.11 -0.54
N ARG A 190 -1.40 0.86 -0.54
CA ARG A 190 -1.80 1.77 0.55
C ARG A 190 -2.46 1.03 1.70
N ARG A 191 -1.75 0.02 2.22
CA ARG A 191 -2.11 -0.83 3.36
C ARG A 191 -0.85 -1.21 4.12
N LEU A 192 -1.01 -1.86 5.27
CA LEU A 192 0.09 -2.57 5.91
C LEU A 192 0.30 -3.91 5.19
N GLN A 193 1.51 -4.11 4.65
CA GLN A 193 1.75 -5.17 3.67
C GLN A 193 2.94 -6.07 4.00
N LEU A 194 2.85 -7.30 3.46
CA LEU A 194 3.99 -8.12 3.05
C LEU A 194 4.08 -8.01 1.52
N GLN A 195 5.29 -8.05 0.96
CA GLN A 195 5.45 -7.89 -0.48
C GLN A 195 4.81 -9.06 -1.25
N GLU A 196 4.89 -10.26 -0.69
CA GLU A 196 4.30 -11.50 -1.20
C GLU A 196 2.77 -11.37 -1.28
N ASP A 197 2.13 -10.90 -0.20
CA ASP A 197 0.70 -10.67 -0.14
C ASP A 197 0.27 -9.61 -1.16
N LEU A 198 0.97 -8.48 -1.20
CA LEU A 198 0.71 -7.40 -2.16
C LEU A 198 0.74 -7.90 -3.61
N THR A 199 1.77 -8.69 -3.95
CA THR A 199 1.93 -9.25 -5.30
C THR A 199 0.79 -10.20 -5.65
N ASN A 200 0.43 -11.09 -4.72
CA ASN A 200 -0.66 -12.05 -4.89
C ASN A 200 -2.03 -11.38 -4.98
N ASP A 201 -2.29 -10.37 -4.15
CA ASP A 201 -3.55 -9.65 -4.11
C ASP A 201 -3.82 -8.91 -5.43
N ILE A 202 -2.81 -8.22 -5.98
CA ILE A 202 -2.92 -7.54 -7.27
C ILE A 202 -3.20 -8.57 -8.38
N CYS A 203 -2.44 -9.66 -8.42
CA CYS A 203 -2.60 -10.72 -9.41
C CYS A 203 -4.00 -11.35 -9.34
N ASN A 204 -4.45 -11.70 -8.14
CA ASN A 204 -5.76 -12.32 -7.90
C ASN A 204 -6.92 -11.38 -8.24
N ALA A 205 -6.81 -10.09 -7.92
CA ALA A 205 -7.80 -9.10 -8.28
C ALA A 205 -7.93 -9.00 -9.80
N LEU A 206 -6.82 -8.80 -10.50
CA LEU A 206 -6.83 -8.67 -11.96
C LEU A 206 -7.32 -9.96 -12.64
N LYS A 207 -6.84 -11.12 -12.19
CA LYS A 207 -7.34 -12.44 -12.63
C LYS A 207 -8.86 -12.53 -12.51
N LYS A 208 -9.42 -12.18 -11.34
CA LYS A 208 -10.84 -12.33 -11.04
C LYS A 208 -11.73 -11.53 -12.00
N TYR A 209 -11.31 -10.31 -12.34
CA TYR A 209 -12.13 -9.39 -13.12
C TYR A 209 -11.82 -9.39 -14.63
N LEU A 210 -10.55 -9.49 -15.02
CA LEU A 210 -10.14 -9.57 -16.43
C LEU A 210 -10.38 -10.96 -17.03
N LYS A 211 -10.30 -12.01 -16.21
CA LYS A 211 -10.33 -13.42 -16.65
C LYS A 211 -9.35 -13.66 -17.81
N PRO A 212 -8.05 -13.33 -17.65
CA PRO A 212 -7.09 -13.44 -18.74
C PRO A 212 -6.73 -14.91 -18.99
N LEU A 213 -6.14 -15.18 -20.16
CA LEU A 213 -5.54 -16.47 -20.46
C LEU A 213 -4.27 -16.68 -19.64
N TYR A 214 -3.53 -15.60 -19.41
CA TYR A 214 -2.33 -15.57 -18.57
C TYR A 214 -2.21 -14.20 -17.91
N ILE A 215 -1.70 -14.17 -16.68
CA ILE A 215 -1.26 -12.94 -16.01
C ILE A 215 -0.08 -13.23 -15.11
N LYS A 216 0.87 -12.30 -15.05
CA LYS A 216 1.99 -12.27 -14.11
C LYS A 216 2.14 -10.87 -13.55
N VAL A 217 2.35 -10.81 -12.24
CA VAL A 217 2.70 -9.61 -11.50
C VAL A 217 4.06 -9.85 -10.88
N THR A 218 4.97 -8.91 -11.10
CA THR A 218 6.31 -8.89 -10.51
C THR A 218 6.44 -7.62 -9.70
N ILE A 219 6.89 -7.71 -8.45
CA ILE A 219 7.27 -6.54 -7.66
C ILE A 219 8.73 -6.68 -7.27
N LYS A 220 9.51 -5.62 -7.51
CA LYS A 220 10.90 -5.49 -7.05
C LYS A 220 11.00 -4.24 -6.17
N ALA A 221 11.34 -4.42 -4.89
CA ALA A 221 11.31 -3.32 -3.92
C ALA A 221 12.48 -3.36 -2.92
N LYS A 222 12.85 -2.17 -2.42
CA LYS A 222 13.76 -1.96 -1.28
C LYS A 222 12.94 -1.80 0.00
N HIS A 223 13.43 -2.35 1.10
CA HIS A 223 12.72 -2.38 2.38
C HIS A 223 13.48 -1.60 3.44
N LEU A 224 12.94 -0.45 3.88
CA LEU A 224 13.66 0.36 4.87
C LEU A 224 13.87 -0.36 6.21
N CYS A 225 13.03 -1.35 6.54
CA CYS A 225 13.22 -2.16 7.74
C CYS A 225 14.53 -2.97 7.79
N ILE A 226 15.15 -3.26 6.65
CA ILE A 226 16.47 -3.90 6.58
C ILE A 226 17.56 -2.95 6.07
N ASN A 227 17.20 -1.92 5.31
CA ASN A 227 18.18 -0.98 4.73
C ASN A 227 18.63 0.10 5.72
N MET A 228 17.72 0.67 6.53
CA MET A 228 18.05 1.82 7.40
C MET A 228 18.38 1.42 8.85
N ARG A 229 18.05 0.18 9.23
CA ARG A 229 18.21 -0.34 10.59
C ARG A 229 18.45 -1.85 10.56
N GLY A 230 18.76 -2.41 11.73
CA GLY A 230 19.01 -3.85 11.85
C GLY A 230 20.28 -4.23 11.10
N VAL A 231 20.16 -5.10 10.09
CA VAL A 231 21.27 -5.61 9.28
C VAL A 231 21.90 -4.56 8.35
N LYS A 232 21.17 -3.49 8.00
CA LYS A 232 21.66 -2.35 7.19
C LYS A 232 22.14 -2.74 5.78
N GLU A 233 21.44 -3.65 5.14
CA GLU A 233 21.72 -4.04 3.74
C GLU A 233 21.20 -2.97 2.78
N HIS A 234 22.05 -2.01 2.40
CA HIS A 234 21.64 -0.82 1.65
C HIS A 234 21.14 -1.12 0.23
N ASP A 235 21.73 -2.10 -0.43
CA ASP A 235 21.46 -2.44 -1.84
C ASP A 235 20.54 -3.64 -2.02
N ALA A 236 20.18 -4.33 -0.92
CA ALA A 236 19.27 -5.45 -0.98
C ALA A 236 17.90 -5.05 -1.56
N MET A 237 17.42 -5.87 -2.49
CA MET A 237 16.11 -5.74 -3.10
C MET A 237 15.41 -7.09 -3.08
N THR A 238 14.13 -7.08 -2.76
CA THR A 238 13.29 -8.27 -2.76
C THR A 238 12.48 -8.30 -4.05
N VAL A 239 12.49 -9.45 -4.75
CA VAL A 239 11.66 -9.67 -5.94
C VAL A 239 10.63 -10.75 -5.64
N THR A 240 9.37 -10.45 -5.87
CA THR A 240 8.24 -11.37 -5.69
C THR A 240 7.47 -11.51 -6.99
N HIS A 241 6.94 -12.71 -7.23
CA HIS A 241 6.17 -13.03 -8.42
C HIS A 241 4.86 -13.72 -8.04
N ALA A 242 3.78 -13.34 -8.72
CA ALA A 242 2.52 -14.08 -8.68
C ALA A 242 2.03 -14.24 -10.12
N SER A 243 1.61 -15.44 -10.51
CA SER A 243 1.12 -15.69 -11.86
C SER A 243 -0.07 -16.62 -11.88
N TYR A 244 -0.82 -16.56 -12.98
CA TYR A 244 -1.94 -17.43 -13.26
C TYR A 244 -2.00 -17.75 -14.75
N VAL A 245 -2.24 -19.02 -15.08
CA VAL A 245 -2.48 -19.50 -16.44
C VAL A 245 -3.83 -20.21 -16.46
N SER A 246 -4.69 -19.86 -17.41
CA SER A 246 -5.96 -20.55 -17.62
C SER A 246 -5.74 -21.88 -18.35
N LYS A 247 -6.69 -22.83 -18.24
CA LYS A 247 -6.63 -24.09 -19.00
C LYS A 247 -6.52 -23.87 -20.52
N GLN A 248 -7.03 -22.76 -21.03
CA GLN A 248 -6.98 -22.38 -22.45
C GLN A 248 -5.67 -21.66 -22.81
N GLY A 249 -4.96 -21.12 -21.82
CA GLY A 249 -3.74 -20.34 -21.98
C GLY A 249 -2.45 -21.16 -21.93
N THR A 250 -2.50 -22.46 -21.65
CA THR A 250 -1.31 -23.33 -21.54
C THR A 250 -0.48 -23.39 -22.82
N ASN A 251 -1.10 -23.27 -23.99
CA ASN A 251 -0.37 -23.23 -25.27
C ASN A 251 0.29 -21.87 -25.50
N CYS A 252 -0.43 -20.75 -25.28
CA CYS A 252 0.15 -19.40 -25.35
C CYS A 252 1.29 -19.18 -24.35
N PHE A 253 1.21 -19.79 -23.16
CA PHE A 253 2.23 -19.64 -22.12
C PHE A 253 3.58 -20.25 -22.54
N LYS A 254 3.57 -21.41 -23.22
CA LYS A 254 4.79 -22.07 -23.71
C LYS A 254 5.51 -21.25 -24.80
N GLU A 255 4.76 -20.59 -25.68
CA GLU A 255 5.32 -19.72 -26.73
C GLU A 255 6.01 -18.47 -26.14
N HIS A 256 5.50 -17.95 -25.03
CA HIS A 256 6.06 -16.76 -24.39
C HIS A 256 7.29 -17.04 -23.50
N ILE A 257 7.35 -18.19 -22.81
CA ILE A 257 8.57 -18.58 -22.06
C ILE A 257 9.76 -18.65 -23.01
N ASN A 258 9.59 -19.34 -24.14
CA ASN A 258 10.64 -19.52 -25.14
C ASN A 258 11.11 -18.21 -25.79
N SER A 259 10.30 -17.15 -25.79
CA SER A 259 10.72 -15.82 -26.28
C SER A 259 11.36 -14.95 -25.21
N SER A 260 10.96 -15.08 -23.94
CA SER A 260 11.56 -14.33 -22.82
C SER A 260 12.95 -14.80 -22.40
N GLU A 261 13.32 -16.05 -22.65
CA GLU A 261 14.68 -16.56 -22.43
C GLU A 261 15.72 -15.94 -23.40
N ASN A 262 15.26 -15.32 -24.50
CA ASN A 262 16.12 -14.60 -25.44
C ASN A 262 16.29 -13.10 -25.11
N GLU A 263 15.67 -12.60 -24.03
CA GLU A 263 15.79 -11.20 -23.56
C GLU A 263 16.67 -11.07 -22.31
N ILE A 264 17.65 -11.97 -22.09
CA ILE A 264 18.73 -11.69 -21.14
C ILE A 264 19.67 -10.68 -21.82
N PRO A 265 19.79 -9.43 -21.33
CA PRO A 265 20.85 -8.56 -21.81
C PRO A 265 22.17 -9.23 -21.49
N LYS A 266 23.02 -9.46 -22.49
CA LYS A 266 24.43 -9.75 -22.22
C LYS A 266 24.92 -8.61 -21.33
N LEU A 267 25.32 -8.93 -20.10
CA LEU A 267 26.00 -8.00 -19.24
C LEU A 267 27.22 -7.51 -20.03
N ASP A 268 27.32 -6.21 -20.26
CA ASP A 268 28.53 -5.61 -20.83
C ASP A 268 29.71 -6.03 -19.93
N THR A 269 30.63 -6.78 -20.51
CA THR A 269 31.89 -7.15 -19.86
C THR A 269 32.68 -5.87 -19.56
N PRO A 270 33.38 -5.78 -18.42
CA PRO A 270 34.05 -4.57 -17.95
C PRO A 270 35.33 -4.18 -18.74
N GLU A 271 35.38 -4.48 -20.04
CA GLU A 271 36.58 -4.33 -20.87
C GLU A 271 36.49 -3.19 -21.91
N GLN A 272 35.44 -2.36 -21.86
CA GLN A 272 35.29 -1.21 -22.77
C GLN A 272 35.32 0.16 -22.07
N ALA A 273 35.76 0.23 -20.81
CA ALA A 273 35.91 1.50 -20.08
C ALA A 273 37.32 2.11 -20.15
N LEU A 274 38.22 1.56 -20.97
CA LEU A 274 39.58 2.06 -21.18
C LEU A 274 39.94 2.02 -22.67
N SER A 275 39.38 2.96 -23.44
CA SER A 275 39.91 3.41 -24.72
C SER A 275 39.54 4.87 -24.95
#